data_AF-A0A8T4ZDT3-F1
#
_entry.id   AF-A0A8T4ZDT3-F1
#
_cell.length_a   1.000
_cell.length_b   1.000
_cell.length_c   1.000
_cell.angle_alpha   90.00
_cell.angle_beta   90.00
_cell.angle_gamma   90.00
#
_symmetry.space_group_name_H-M   'P 1'
#
loop_
_entity.id
_entity.type
_entity.pdbx_description
1 polymer ?
#
loop_
_entity_poly.entity_id
_entity_poly.type
_entity_poly.pdbx_seq_one_letter_code
_entity_poly.pdbx_strand_id
1 'polypeptide(L)' 'MIYSVTVKFNKDFIEVNEEEKRILVGVRSKPIKGKANSELIKKISEHFGIPTSNIRIVSGMKSTSKLIEIIKGF' A
#
# COMPACT_ATOMS: atom_id res chain seq x y z
N MET A 1 -11.32 -0.09 6.73
CA MET A 1 -10.19 -0.27 7.66
C MET A 1 -9.02 0.55 7.16
N ILE A 2 -8.35 1.32 8.02
CA ILE A 2 -7.23 2.18 7.62
C ILE A 2 -5.91 1.52 8.01
N TYR A 3 -4.98 1.46 7.08
CA TYR A 3 -3.63 0.93 7.25
C TYR A 3 -2.57 2.01 6.97
N SER A 4 -1.55 2.06 7.81
CA SER A 4 -0.37 2.90 7.59
C SER A 4 0.65 2.16 6.76
N VAL A 5 0.93 2.66 5.56
CA VAL A 5 1.77 1.99 4.57
C VAL A 5 3.10 2.72 4.40
N THR A 6 4.19 2.05 4.72
CA THR A 6 5.54 2.58 4.58
C THR A 6 6.22 1.95 3.36
N VAL A 7 6.62 2.78 2.41
CA VAL A 7 7.32 2.30 1.21
C VAL A 7 8.82 2.36 1.42
N LYS A 8 9.51 1.22 1.35
CA LYS A 8 10.97 1.15 1.32
C LYS A 8 11.44 0.91 -0.11
N PHE A 9 12.36 1.74 -0.57
CA PHE A 9 13.05 1.54 -1.84
C PHE A 9 14.18 0.50 -1.67
N ASN A 10 14.76 0.01 -2.76
CA ASN A 10 15.87 -0.97 -2.82
C ASN A 10 15.54 -2.46 -2.58
N LYS A 11 14.34 -2.84 -2.14
CA LYS A 11 13.98 -4.25 -1.93
C LYS A 11 12.56 -4.51 -2.41
N ASP A 12 12.25 -5.75 -2.78
CA ASP A 12 10.89 -6.16 -3.15
C ASP A 12 10.33 -7.07 -2.06
N PHE A 13 9.37 -6.58 -1.27
CA PHE A 13 8.69 -7.36 -0.23
C PHE A 13 7.36 -6.72 0.17
N ILE A 14 6.49 -7.48 0.83
CA ILE A 14 5.30 -6.98 1.49
C ILE A 14 5.23 -7.61 2.87
N GLU A 15 5.06 -6.78 3.89
CA GLU A 15 4.94 -7.19 5.28
C GLU A 15 3.71 -6.50 5.86
N VAL A 16 2.76 -7.30 6.34
CA VAL A 16 1.49 -6.81 6.89
C VAL A 16 1.46 -7.15 8.37
N ASN A 17 1.29 -6.12 9.18
CA ASN A 17 1.05 -6.23 10.61
C ASN A 17 -0.42 -5.84 10.86
N GLU A 18 -1.27 -6.85 11.05
CA GLU A 18 -2.71 -6.65 11.28
C GLU A 18 -3.00 -6.06 12.66
N GLU A 19 -2.19 -6.37 13.68
CA GLU A 19 -2.34 -5.84 15.03
C GLU A 19 -2.08 -4.32 15.09
N GLU A 20 -1.00 -3.85 14.45
CA GLU A 20 -0.64 -2.42 14.38
C GLU A 20 -1.28 -1.69 13.18
N LYS A 21 -2.06 -2.39 12.34
CA LYS A 21 -2.57 -1.88 11.04
C LYS A 21 -1.48 -1.21 10.21
N ARG A 22 -0.30 -1.82 10.17
CA ARG A 22 0.87 -1.32 9.44
C ARG A 22 1.20 -2.24 8.28
N ILE A 23 1.57 -1.64 7.15
CA ILE A 23 2.03 -2.36 5.97
C ILE A 23 3.39 -1.80 5.58
N LEU A 24 4.42 -2.63 5.53
CA LEU A 24 5.69 -2.29 4.90
C LEU A 24 5.73 -2.87 3.50
N VAL A 25 5.97 -2.03 2.50
CA VAL A 25 6.15 -2.49 1.13
C VAL A 25 7.52 -2.08 0.61
N GLY A 26 8.30 -3.08 0.25
CA GLY A 26 9.48 -2.92 -0.58
C GLY A 26 9.10 -2.80 -2.05
N VAL A 27 9.54 -1.72 -2.70
CA VAL A 27 9.52 -1.59 -4.16
C VAL A 27 10.94 -1.37 -4.70
N ARG A 28 11.27 -2.04 -5.81
CA ARG A 28 12.53 -1.80 -6.54
C ARG A 28 12.47 -0.55 -7.42
N SER A 29 11.26 -0.16 -7.82
CA SER A 29 11.03 1.00 -8.69
C SER A 29 11.09 2.31 -7.90
N LYS A 30 11.85 3.30 -8.43
CA LYS A 30 11.78 4.69 -7.93
C LYS A 30 10.32 5.17 -8.03
N PRO A 31 9.84 6.02 -7.10
CA PRO A 31 8.49 6.53 -7.10
C PRO A 31 8.32 7.58 -8.21
N ILE A 32 8.33 7.13 -9.45
CA ILE A 32 7.97 7.94 -10.61
C ILE A 32 6.47 8.20 -10.46
N LYS A 33 6.10 9.48 -10.29
CA LYS A 33 4.73 9.98 -10.02
C LYS A 33 3.67 9.07 -10.67
N GLY A 34 2.89 8.37 -9.84
CA GLY A 34 1.80 7.48 -10.27
C GLY A 34 2.14 5.98 -10.30
N LYS A 35 3.31 5.57 -10.80
CA LYS A 35 3.65 4.14 -10.97
C LYS A 35 3.76 3.37 -9.65
N ALA A 36 4.34 3.99 -8.63
CA ALA A 36 4.44 3.38 -7.30
C ALA A 36 3.08 3.24 -6.59
N ASN A 37 2.05 4.01 -6.97
CA ASN A 37 0.72 3.86 -6.39
C ASN A 37 0.05 2.60 -6.93
N SER A 38 0.11 2.41 -8.26
CA SER A 38 -0.48 1.24 -8.91
C SER A 38 0.15 -0.07 -8.45
N GLU A 39 1.49 -0.11 -8.36
CA GLU A 39 2.21 -1.31 -7.91
C GLU A 39 1.92 -1.64 -6.45
N LEU A 40 1.83 -0.62 -5.60
CA LEU A 40 1.47 -0.77 -4.18
C LEU A 40 0.04 -1.31 -4.01
N ILE A 41 -0.93 -0.69 -4.70
CA ILE A 41 -2.33 -1.10 -4.66
C ILE A 41 -2.47 -2.54 -5.17
N LYS A 42 -1.73 -2.91 -6.22
CA LYS A 42 -1.75 -4.28 -6.76
C LYS A 42 -1.21 -5.29 -5.75
N LYS A 43 -0.07 -5.03 -5.11
CA LYS A 43 0.48 -5.92 -4.06
C LYS A 43 -0.48 -6.09 -2.88
N ILE A 44 -1.09 -5.00 -2.43
CA ILE A 44 -2.06 -5.04 -1.32
C ILE A 44 -3.32 -5.81 -1.76
N SER A 45 -3.82 -5.58 -2.97
CA SER A 45 -4.95 -6.30 -3.54
C SER A 45 -4.70 -7.81 -3.60
N GLU A 46 -3.53 -8.23 -4.10
CA GLU A 46 -3.14 -9.64 -4.18
C GLU A 46 -2.95 -10.27 -2.80
N HIS A 47 -2.38 -9.54 -1.85
CA HIS A 47 -2.12 -10.06 -0.50
C HIS A 47 -3.41 -10.21 0.34
N PHE A 48 -4.32 -9.24 0.26
CA PHE A 48 -5.58 -9.25 1.02
C PHE A 48 -6.74 -9.92 0.25
N GLY A 49 -6.55 -10.26 -1.03
CA GLY A 49 -7.61 -10.82 -1.88
C GLY A 49 -8.77 -9.86 -2.14
N ILE A 50 -8.53 -8.54 -2.04
CA ILE A 50 -9.55 -7.49 -2.23
C ILE A 50 -9.35 -6.80 -3.58
N PRO A 51 -10.42 -6.38 -4.26
CA PRO A 51 -10.29 -5.65 -5.51
C PRO A 51 -9.62 -4.28 -5.29
N THR A 52 -8.84 -3.83 -6.26
CA THR A 52 -8.15 -2.53 -6.22
C THR A 52 -9.10 -1.34 -6.05
N SER A 53 -10.34 -1.44 -6.55
CA SER A 53 -11.41 -0.45 -6.33
C SER A 53 -11.76 -0.25 -4.85
N ASN A 54 -11.52 -1.27 -4.02
CA ASN A 54 -11.75 -1.21 -2.58
C ASN A 54 -10.53 -0.69 -1.81
N ILE A 55 -9.46 -0.30 -2.51
CA ILE A 55 -8.24 0.24 -1.92
C ILE A 55 -8.14 1.72 -2.30
N ARG A 56 -8.24 2.61 -1.32
CA ARG A 56 -8.13 4.05 -1.49
C ARG A 56 -6.91 4.59 -0.77
N ILE A 57 -6.13 5.43 -1.43
CA ILE A 57 -5.06 6.18 -0.79
C ILE A 57 -5.67 7.43 -0.17
N VAL A 58 -5.69 7.51 1.17
CA VAL A 58 -6.26 8.61 1.93
C VAL A 58 -5.29 9.78 2.05
N SER A 59 -3.99 9.49 2.20
CA SER A 59 -2.96 10.54 2.33
C SER A 59 -1.56 10.01 1.99
N GLY A 60 -0.61 10.92 1.76
CA GLY A 60 0.80 10.58 1.47
C GLY A 60 1.19 10.67 -0.01
N MET A 61 0.48 11.44 -0.85
CA MET A 61 0.90 11.68 -2.25
C MET A 61 2.29 12.33 -2.38
N LYS A 62 2.76 13.04 -1.35
CA LYS A 62 4.08 13.70 -1.30
C LYS A 62 5.07 13.05 -0.31
N SER A 63 4.64 12.06 0.48
CA SER A 63 5.44 11.46 1.56
C SER A 63 5.72 9.99 1.32
N THR A 64 6.81 9.48 1.90
CA THR A 64 7.19 8.05 1.87
C THR A 64 6.25 7.16 2.70
N SER A 65 5.52 7.77 3.64
CA SER A 65 4.45 7.14 4.41
C SER A 65 3.10 7.50 3.79
N LYS A 66 2.33 6.48 3.41
CA LYS A 66 0.99 6.59 2.82
C LYS A 66 -0.05 6.00 3.77
N LEU A 67 -1.19 6.66 3.89
CA LEU A 67 -2.36 6.08 4.57
C LEU A 67 -3.27 5.50 3.50
N ILE A 68 -3.60 4.21 3.66
CA ILE A 68 -4.45 3.48 2.72
C ILE A 68 -5.66 2.98 3.46
N GLU A 69 -6.83 3.29 2.93
CA GLU A 69 -8.10 2.77 3.38
C GLU A 69 -8.52 1.58 2.51
N ILE A 70 -8.79 0.48 3.19
CA ILE A 70 -9.36 -0.73 2.62
C ILE A 70 -10.85 -0.74 2.97
N ILE A 71 -11.68 -0.56 1.94
CA ILE A 71 -13.14 -0.64 2.01
C ILE A 71 -13.52 -2.10 1.75
N LYS A 72 -13.49 -2.94 2.78
CA LYS A 72 -13.99 -4.32 2.67
C LYS A 72 -15.51 -4.24 2.57
N GLY A 73 -16.05 -4.34 1.36
CA GLY A 73 -17.48 -4.56 1.15
C GLY A 73 -17.83 -5.91 1.78
N PHE A 74 -18.79 -5.90 2.71
CA PHE A 74 -19.39 -7.09 3.27
C PHE A 74 -20.25 -7.80 2.21
#